data_AF-A0A9P7C0X9-F1
#
_entry.id   AF-A0A9P7C0X9-F1
#
_cell.length_a   1.000
_cell.length_b   1.000
_cell.length_c   1.000
_cell.angle_alpha   90.00
_cell.angle_beta   90.00
_cell.angle_gamma   90.00
#
_symmetry.space_group_name_H-M   'P 1'
#
loop_
_entity.id
_entity.type
_entity.pdbx_description
1 polymer ?
#
loop_
_entity_poly.entity_id
_entity_poly.type
_entity_poly.pdbx_seq_one_letter_code
_entity_poly.pdbx_strand_id
1 'polypeptide(L)'
;MIAAKTAVPVLGVPVQSKALNGMDSLLSIVQMPAGIPVATFAIGNAGASNAALFAAAMLASDQPAIGQALDAFRARQTEDVMAHDDPRQ
;
A
#
# COMPACT_ATOMS: atom_id res chain seq x y z
N MET A 1 -13.07 -15.07 2.80
CA MET A 1 -12.30 -14.30 1.80
C MET A 1 -13.16 -13.17 1.25
N ILE A 2 -12.74 -11.90 1.43
CA ILE A 2 -13.55 -10.71 1.10
C ILE A 2 -13.63 -10.49 -0.41
N ALA A 3 -12.50 -10.53 -1.14
CA ALA A 3 -12.45 -10.26 -2.58
C ALA A 3 -13.35 -11.17 -3.43
N ALA A 4 -13.60 -12.41 -2.99
CA ALA A 4 -14.49 -13.35 -3.68
C ALA A 4 -15.99 -13.03 -3.50
N LYS A 5 -16.34 -12.02 -2.70
CA LYS A 5 -17.71 -11.70 -2.29
C LYS A 5 -18.11 -10.26 -2.60
N THR A 6 -17.26 -9.50 -3.27
CA THR A 6 -17.52 -8.10 -3.61
C THR A 6 -16.86 -7.73 -4.93
N ALA A 7 -17.45 -6.77 -5.64
CA ALA A 7 -16.83 -6.12 -6.79
C ALA A 7 -15.94 -4.93 -6.39
N VAL A 8 -16.02 -4.48 -5.13
CA VAL A 8 -15.18 -3.40 -4.61
C VAL A 8 -13.72 -3.87 -4.57
N PRO A 9 -12.75 -3.08 -5.08
CA PRO A 9 -11.34 -3.45 -5.03
C PRO A 9 -10.86 -3.75 -3.61
N VAL A 10 -10.11 -4.85 -3.44
CA VAL A 10 -9.56 -5.28 -2.15
C VAL A 10 -8.05 -5.14 -2.13
N LEU A 11 -7.55 -4.45 -1.11
CA LEU A 11 -6.13 -4.24 -0.86
C LEU A 11 -5.67 -5.17 0.27
N GLY A 12 -4.66 -6.00 0.01
CA GLY A 12 -4.13 -6.98 0.95
C GLY A 12 -2.77 -6.57 1.51
N VAL A 13 -2.64 -6.52 2.83
CA VAL A 13 -1.37 -6.25 3.52
C VAL A 13 -0.95 -7.49 4.31
N PRO A 14 0.13 -8.17 3.91
CA PRO A 14 0.67 -9.29 4.66
C PRO A 14 1.17 -8.84 6.02
N VAL A 15 0.68 -9.45 7.10
CA VAL A 15 1.18 -9.19 8.46
C VAL A 15 2.47 -10.00 8.67
N GLN A 16 3.44 -9.41 9.35
CA GLN A 16 4.68 -10.13 9.68
C GLN A 16 4.37 -11.26 10.68
N SER A 17 4.55 -12.50 10.25
CA SER A 17 4.40 -13.69 11.10
C SER A 17 5.67 -13.94 11.93
N LYS A 18 5.51 -14.58 13.09
CA LYS A 18 6.64 -14.89 13.99
C LYS A 18 7.63 -15.91 13.41
N ALA A 19 7.12 -16.93 12.72
CA ALA A 19 7.94 -18.07 12.29
C ALA A 19 8.63 -17.83 10.94
N LEU A 20 7.94 -17.16 10.00
CA LEU A 20 8.39 -17.03 8.60
C LEU A 20 8.52 -15.57 8.15
N ASN A 21 8.57 -14.62 9.09
CA ASN A 21 8.69 -13.19 8.83
C ASN A 21 7.66 -12.67 7.80
N GLY A 22 6.47 -13.27 7.77
CA GLY A 22 5.39 -12.88 6.86
C GLY A 22 5.47 -13.47 5.45
N MET A 23 6.41 -14.36 5.12
CA MET A 23 6.45 -15.02 3.81
C MET A 23 5.20 -15.90 3.57
N ASP A 24 4.76 -16.60 4.61
CA ASP A 24 3.47 -17.32 4.64
C ASP A 24 2.28 -16.39 4.39
N SER A 25 2.29 -15.23 5.04
CA SER A 25 1.24 -14.22 4.91
C SER A 25 1.25 -13.59 3.52
N LEU A 26 2.43 -13.36 2.93
CA LEU A 26 2.57 -12.82 1.58
C LEU A 26 2.02 -13.81 0.56
N LEU A 27 2.51 -15.05 0.59
CA LEU A 27 2.14 -16.06 -0.40
C LEU A 27 0.65 -16.45 -0.29
N SER A 28 0.07 -16.44 0.91
CA SER A 28 -1.37 -16.70 1.09
C SER A 28 -2.29 -15.59 0.55
N ILE A 29 -1.77 -14.39 0.32
CA ILE A 29 -2.52 -13.24 -0.21
C ILE A 29 -2.24 -13.02 -1.70
N VAL A 30 -0.97 -13.03 -2.12
CA VAL A 30 -0.57 -12.61 -3.48
C VAL A 30 -0.84 -13.68 -4.54
N GLN A 31 -0.80 -14.96 -4.17
CA GLN A 31 -0.93 -16.09 -5.12
C GLN A 31 -2.40 -16.43 -5.44
N MET A 32 -3.25 -15.41 -5.58
CA MET A 32 -4.64 -15.63 -5.98
C MET A 32 -4.71 -16.12 -7.44
N PRO A 33 -5.51 -17.17 -7.75
CA PRO A 33 -5.70 -17.63 -9.12
C PRO A 33 -6.48 -16.61 -9.95
N ALA A 34 -6.44 -16.78 -11.28
CA ALA A 34 -7.17 -15.92 -12.20
C ALA A 34 -8.68 -15.87 -11.88
N GLY A 35 -9.23 -14.66 -11.90
CA GLY A 35 -10.65 -14.39 -11.68
C GLY A 35 -10.96 -13.59 -10.42
N ILE A 36 -10.19 -13.75 -9.32
CA ILE A 36 -10.43 -13.04 -8.06
C ILE A 36 -9.15 -12.32 -7.61
N PRO A 37 -8.91 -11.07 -8.06
CA PRO A 37 -7.68 -10.36 -7.77
C PRO A 37 -7.66 -9.77 -6.35
N VAL A 38 -6.45 -9.66 -5.77
CA VAL A 38 -6.16 -8.87 -4.57
C VAL A 38 -4.90 -8.05 -4.83
N ALA A 39 -4.98 -6.73 -4.71
CA ALA A 39 -3.80 -5.88 -4.81
C ALA A 39 -2.97 -6.03 -3.54
N THR A 40 -1.80 -6.66 -3.64
CA THR A 40 -0.99 -7.05 -2.48
C THR A 40 0.19 -6.12 -2.30
N PHE A 41 0.44 -5.69 -1.06
CA PHE A 41 1.53 -4.77 -0.71
C PHE A 41 2.64 -5.47 0.08
N ALA A 42 3.68 -4.71 0.45
CA ALA A 42 4.79 -5.21 1.25
C ALA A 42 4.34 -5.80 2.60
N ILE A 43 5.18 -6.62 3.21
CA ILE A 43 4.92 -7.17 4.55
C ILE A 43 5.00 -6.05 5.60
N GLY A 44 4.03 -6.00 6.52
CA GLY A 44 4.03 -5.13 7.70
C GLY A 44 3.72 -3.65 7.41
N ASN A 45 4.31 -2.76 8.22
CA ASN A 45 3.95 -1.34 8.28
C ASN A 45 4.17 -0.58 6.96
N ALA A 46 5.22 -0.96 6.20
CA ALA A 46 5.47 -0.38 4.88
C ALA A 46 4.31 -0.68 3.92
N GLY A 47 3.81 -1.92 3.93
CA GLY A 47 2.64 -2.31 3.14
C GLY A 47 1.36 -1.64 3.60
N ALA A 48 1.16 -1.52 4.91
CA ALA A 48 0.00 -0.81 5.46
C ALA A 48 -0.05 0.65 5.00
N SER A 49 1.09 1.35 5.04
CA SER A 49 1.20 2.73 4.58
C SER A 49 0.96 2.84 3.07
N ASN A 50 1.57 1.94 2.29
CA ASN A 50 1.40 1.94 0.83
C ASN A 50 -0.01 1.55 0.39
N ALA A 51 -0.70 0.67 1.11
CA ALA A 51 -2.10 0.34 0.84
C ALA A 51 -3.00 1.57 1.04
N ALA A 52 -2.77 2.36 2.10
CA ALA A 52 -3.49 3.61 2.32
C ALA A 52 -3.21 4.65 1.21
N LEU A 53 -1.94 4.82 0.81
CA LEU A 53 -1.56 5.71 -0.28
C LEU A 53 -2.12 5.27 -1.63
N PHE A 54 -2.18 3.96 -1.88
CA PHE A 54 -2.79 3.40 -3.10
C PHE A 54 -4.30 3.62 -3.11
N ALA A 55 -4.99 3.41 -1.98
CA ALA A 55 -6.41 3.74 -1.85
C ALA A 55 -6.66 5.23 -2.07
N ALA A 56 -5.83 6.11 -1.53
CA ALA A 56 -5.91 7.55 -1.79
C ALA A 56 -5.74 7.87 -3.27
N ALA A 57 -4.80 7.22 -3.96
CA ALA A 57 -4.59 7.40 -5.40
C ALA A 57 -5.79 6.92 -6.24
N MET A 58 -6.43 5.82 -5.84
CA MET A 58 -7.67 5.34 -6.49
C MET A 58 -8.83 6.33 -6.36
N LEU A 59 -8.92 7.04 -5.24
CA LEU A 59 -9.99 8.00 -4.96
C LEU A 59 -9.69 9.41 -5.50
N ALA A 60 -8.43 9.71 -5.87
CA ALA A 60 -7.98 11.05 -6.18
C ALA A 60 -8.69 11.68 -7.40
N SER A 61 -9.10 10.89 -8.40
CA SER A 61 -9.82 11.40 -9.57
C SER A 61 -11.19 11.95 -9.21
N ASP A 62 -11.88 11.31 -8.26
CA ASP A 62 -13.28 11.58 -7.94
C ASP A 62 -13.39 12.45 -6.68
N GLN A 63 -12.33 12.52 -5.87
CA GLN A 63 -12.26 13.28 -4.62
C GLN A 63 -11.05 14.23 -4.64
N PRO A 64 -11.22 15.45 -5.19
CA PRO A 64 -10.12 16.41 -5.36
C PRO A 64 -9.37 16.74 -4.06
N ALA A 65 -10.05 16.78 -2.92
CA ALA A 65 -9.44 17.02 -1.63
C ALA A 65 -8.44 15.91 -1.25
N ILE A 66 -8.74 14.65 -1.55
CA ILE A 66 -7.82 13.52 -1.34
C ILE A 66 -6.64 13.63 -2.30
N GLY A 67 -6.90 13.95 -3.58
CA GLY A 67 -5.85 14.15 -4.58
C GLY A 67 -4.85 15.22 -4.16
N GLN A 68 -5.33 16.39 -3.75
CA GLN A 68 -4.48 17.48 -3.25
C GLN A 68 -3.68 17.08 -2.00
N ALA A 69 -4.29 16.34 -1.06
CA ALA A 69 -3.60 15.86 0.13
C ALA A 69 -2.50 14.84 -0.22
N LEU A 70 -2.75 13.96 -1.20
CA LEU A 70 -1.78 12.98 -1.69
C LEU A 70 -0.59 13.65 -2.40
N ASP A 71 -0.86 14.66 -3.24
CA ASP A 71 0.19 15.42 -3.92
C ASP A 71 1.05 16.19 -2.93
N ALA A 72 0.41 16.86 -1.94
CA ALA A 72 1.13 17.54 -0.88
C ALA A 72 1.97 16.56 -0.02
N PHE A 73 1.47 15.35 0.23
CA PHE A 73 2.24 14.32 0.94
C PHE A 73 3.48 13.92 0.14
N ARG A 74 3.36 13.67 -1.17
CA ARG A 74 4.49 13.29 -2.04
C ARG A 74 5.50 14.42 -2.22
N ALA A 75 5.03 15.66 -2.30
CA ALA A 75 5.90 16.84 -2.37
C ALA A 75 6.76 16.97 -1.10
N ARG A 76 6.14 16.87 0.08
CA ARG A 76 6.87 16.90 1.37
C ARG A 76 7.92 15.79 1.46
N GLN A 77 7.58 14.54 1.10
CA GLN A 77 8.57 13.46 1.10
C GLN A 77 9.76 13.73 0.18
N THR A 78 9.53 14.39 -0.96
CA THR A 78 10.58 14.77 -1.90
C THR A 78 11.47 15.86 -1.32
N GLU A 79 10.85 16.91 -0.76
CA GLU A 79 11.53 18.02 -0.09
C GLU A 79 12.37 17.54 1.10
N ASP A 80 11.83 16.62 1.91
CA ASP A 80 12.51 16.06 3.09
C ASP A 80 13.82 15.36 2.71
N VAL A 81 13.83 14.58 1.63
CA VAL A 81 15.02 13.90 1.12
C VAL A 81 16.01 14.90 0.51
N MET A 82 15.52 15.89 -0.23
CA MET A 82 16.38 16.95 -0.80
C MET A 82 17.06 17.81 0.28
N ALA A 83 16.40 17.98 1.43
CA ALA A 83 16.96 18.73 2.56
C ALA A 83 18.02 17.95 3.35
N HIS A 84 18.09 16.62 3.18
CA HIS A 84 19.01 15.73 3.90
C HIS A 84 19.75 14.82 2.91
N ASP A 85 20.45 15.43 1.95
CA ASP A 85 21.11 14.74 0.85
C ASP A 85 22.46 14.09 1.21
N ASP A 86 23.11 14.57 2.29
CA ASP A 86 24.32 13.95 2.85
C ASP A 86 23.97 13.03 4.05
N PRO A 87 24.06 11.69 3.90
CA PRO A 87 23.71 10.75 4.98
C PRO A 87 24.70 10.74 6.14
N ARG A 88 25.77 11.55 6.09
CA ARG A 88 26.75 11.71 7.17
C ARG A 88 26.44 12.90 8.09
N GLN A 89 25.57 13.81 7.64
CA GLN A 89 25.06 14.91 8.46
C GLN A 89 23.90 14.40 9.32
#